data_AF-X7Z2H7-F1
#
_entry.id   AF-X7Z2H7-F1
#
_cell.length_a   1.000
_cell.length_b   1.000
_cell.length_c   1.000
_cell.angle_alpha   90.00
_cell.angle_beta   90.00
_cell.angle_gamma   90.00
#
_symmetry.space_group_name_H-M   'P 1'
#
loop_
_entity.id
_entity.type
_entity.pdbx_description
1 polymer ?
#
loop_
_entity_poly.entity_id
_entity_poly.type
_entity_poly.pdbx_seq_one_letter_code
_entity_poly.pdbx_strand_id
1 'polypeptide(L)'
;MMDFGALPPEINSARMYAGPGAGSLLAAAAAWECLAADLYSLAAAYQSVISGLSVGSWLGPASMLMAAAAAPYVAWMNATAAQAEQAGIQAMAAVTAFNAVFSMTVPPPVIAENRAMLMTLVATDILGQNAAAIAATEAEYAEMWARDAAAMYGYAAASAAASTLTPFEEAPETTHADGLARQLALVGEVEAAAIRQLMSEVPGRYECSVSRHRGNGWWNCGGGSRHTWAPSETSCR
;
A
#
# COMPACT_ATOMS: atom_id res chain seq x y z
N MET A 1 -0.14 23.12 -21.81
CA MET A 1 0.46 22.14 -22.73
C MET A 1 1.57 22.85 -23.47
N MET A 2 2.80 22.33 -23.46
CA MET A 2 3.91 22.97 -24.18
C MET A 2 3.75 22.70 -25.67
N ASP A 3 3.93 23.75 -26.48
CA ASP A 3 3.98 23.67 -27.93
C ASP A 3 5.45 23.59 -28.36
N PHE A 4 5.90 22.39 -28.71
CA PHE A 4 7.27 22.17 -29.20
C PHE A 4 7.43 22.54 -30.68
N GLY A 5 6.33 22.66 -31.41
CA GLY A 5 6.34 23.11 -32.81
C GLY A 5 6.62 24.61 -32.93
N ALA A 6 6.28 25.40 -31.92
CA ALA A 6 6.63 26.82 -31.86
C ALA A 6 8.13 27.09 -31.60
N LEU A 7 8.90 26.07 -31.18
CA LEU A 7 10.33 26.19 -30.89
C LEU A 7 11.17 25.72 -32.08
N PRO A 8 12.18 26.50 -32.52
CA PRO A 8 13.06 26.09 -33.60
C PRO A 8 13.95 24.89 -33.19
N PRO A 9 14.45 24.11 -34.16
CA PRO A 9 15.22 22.89 -33.90
C PRO A 9 16.47 23.16 -33.04
N GLU A 10 17.11 24.33 -33.15
CA GLU A 10 18.24 24.72 -32.30
C GLU A 10 17.90 24.64 -30.80
N ILE A 11 16.66 24.98 -30.42
CA ILE A 11 16.23 25.00 -29.02
C ILE A 11 15.82 23.60 -28.56
N ASN A 12 15.02 22.88 -29.35
CA ASN A 12 14.58 21.53 -29.01
C ASN A 12 15.79 20.58 -28.92
N SER A 13 16.67 20.63 -29.92
CA SER A 13 17.92 19.87 -29.94
C SER A 13 18.86 20.25 -28.80
N ALA A 14 19.16 21.53 -28.59
CA ALA A 14 20.09 21.92 -27.52
C ALA A 14 19.61 21.47 -26.13
N ARG A 15 18.30 21.53 -25.87
CA ARG A 15 17.73 21.07 -24.60
C ARG A 15 17.78 19.55 -24.43
N MET A 16 17.57 18.78 -25.51
CA MET A 16 17.65 17.32 -25.46
C MET A 16 19.07 16.81 -25.24
N TYR A 17 20.04 17.43 -25.90
CA TYR A 17 21.46 17.04 -25.80
C TYR A 17 22.17 17.64 -24.59
N ALA A 18 21.53 18.57 -23.87
CA ALA A 18 22.01 19.09 -22.60
C ALA A 18 21.46 18.28 -21.42
N GLY A 19 22.31 18.04 -20.42
CA GLY A 19 21.90 17.45 -19.14
C GLY A 19 22.57 16.11 -18.82
N PRO A 20 22.20 15.51 -17.67
CA PRO A 20 22.88 14.33 -17.13
C PRO A 20 22.44 13.00 -17.76
N GLY A 21 21.46 13.02 -18.67
CA GLY A 21 20.85 11.82 -19.26
C GLY A 21 19.92 11.06 -18.29
N ALA A 22 19.55 9.84 -18.65
CA ALA A 22 18.57 9.02 -17.92
C ALA A 22 19.16 8.16 -16.78
N GLY A 23 20.44 8.36 -16.42
CA GLY A 23 21.13 7.51 -15.44
C GLY A 23 20.47 7.49 -14.06
N SER A 24 19.96 8.64 -13.58
CA SER A 24 19.25 8.71 -12.31
C SER A 24 17.91 7.96 -12.31
N LEU A 25 17.22 7.91 -13.46
CA LEU A 25 15.98 7.14 -13.61
C LEU A 25 16.25 5.64 -13.64
N LEU A 26 17.36 5.22 -14.26
CA LEU A 26 17.80 3.83 -14.23
C LEU A 26 18.17 3.38 -12.81
N ALA A 27 18.87 4.23 -12.05
CA ALA A 27 19.14 3.97 -10.64
C ALA A 27 17.86 3.91 -9.80
N ALA A 28 16.89 4.80 -10.07
CA ALA A 28 15.59 4.77 -9.41
C ALA A 28 14.81 3.48 -9.73
N ALA A 29 14.83 3.00 -10.97
CA ALA A 29 14.19 1.75 -11.36
C ALA A 29 14.75 0.57 -10.54
N ALA A 30 16.08 0.46 -10.45
CA ALA A 30 16.75 -0.57 -9.65
C ALA A 30 16.41 -0.45 -8.15
N ALA A 31 16.34 0.77 -7.61
CA ALA A 31 15.96 0.99 -6.21
C ALA A 31 14.52 0.54 -5.91
N TRP A 32 13.58 0.79 -6.83
CA TRP A 32 12.19 0.32 -6.72
C TRP A 32 12.08 -1.20 -6.77
N GLU A 33 12.84 -1.85 -7.65
CA GLU A 33 12.92 -3.32 -7.73
C GLU A 33 13.49 -3.92 -6.43
N CYS A 34 14.54 -3.34 -5.86
CA CYS A 34 15.07 -3.76 -4.56
C CYS A 34 14.04 -3.59 -3.44
N LEU A 35 13.35 -2.45 -3.39
CA LEU A 35 12.32 -2.20 -2.38
C LEU A 35 11.17 -3.21 -2.48
N ALA A 36 10.73 -3.54 -3.69
CA ALA A 36 9.72 -4.57 -3.91
C ALA A 36 10.18 -5.94 -3.36
N ALA A 37 11.41 -6.35 -3.68
CA ALA A 37 11.98 -7.60 -3.20
C ALA A 37 12.07 -7.64 -1.66
N ASP A 38 12.51 -6.54 -1.04
CA ASP A 38 12.57 -6.41 0.41
C ASP A 38 11.18 -6.50 1.06
N LEU A 39 10.17 -5.85 0.48
CA LEU A 39 8.78 -5.91 0.97
C LEU A 39 8.19 -7.32 0.85
N TYR A 40 8.42 -8.04 -0.24
CA TYR A 40 8.00 -9.43 -0.37
C TYR A 40 8.69 -10.34 0.65
N SER A 41 10.00 -10.13 0.87
CA SER A 41 10.76 -10.88 1.86
C SER A 41 10.26 -10.63 3.28
N LEU A 42 9.99 -9.36 3.63
CA LEU A 42 9.38 -8.97 4.90
C LEU A 42 7.98 -9.57 5.06
N ALA A 43 7.13 -9.51 4.02
CA ALA A 43 5.81 -10.11 4.07
C ALA A 43 5.86 -11.62 4.33
N ALA A 44 6.79 -12.34 3.69
CA ALA A 44 7.01 -13.76 3.92
C ALA A 44 7.51 -14.04 5.35
N ALA A 45 8.43 -13.22 5.87
CA ALA A 45 8.91 -13.34 7.25
C ALA A 45 7.78 -13.11 8.28
N TYR A 46 6.95 -12.09 8.08
CA TYR A 46 5.77 -11.84 8.92
C TYR A 46 4.79 -13.01 8.86
N GLN A 47 4.51 -13.53 7.65
CA GLN A 47 3.61 -14.67 7.48
C GLN A 47 4.14 -15.92 8.19
N SER A 48 5.45 -16.13 8.21
CA SER A 48 6.09 -17.21 8.96
C SER A 48 5.85 -17.07 10.46
N VAL A 49 6.07 -15.88 11.04
CA VAL A 49 5.80 -15.62 12.47
C VAL A 49 4.31 -15.82 12.80
N ILE A 50 3.41 -15.31 11.97
CA ILE A 50 1.95 -15.46 12.14
C ILE A 50 1.56 -16.94 12.09
N SER A 51 2.14 -17.73 11.18
CA SER A 51 1.90 -19.18 11.14
C SER A 51 2.42 -19.88 12.40
N GLY A 52 3.53 -19.43 12.97
CA GLY A 52 4.05 -19.94 14.23
C GLY A 52 3.09 -19.73 15.42
N LEU A 53 2.28 -18.67 15.39
CA LEU A 53 1.27 -18.41 16.42
C LEU A 53 0.13 -19.43 16.39
N SER A 54 -0.20 -20.00 15.22
CA SER A 54 -1.30 -20.96 15.08
C SER A 54 -0.90 -22.42 15.36
N VAL A 55 0.39 -22.75 15.34
CA VAL A 55 0.89 -24.12 15.59
C VAL A 55 1.92 -24.23 16.73
N GLY A 56 2.32 -23.11 17.33
CA GLY A 56 3.34 -23.04 18.38
C GLY A 56 2.85 -23.43 19.77
N SER A 57 3.63 -23.12 20.82
CA SER A 57 3.27 -23.43 22.21
C SER A 57 2.23 -22.47 22.82
N TRP A 58 2.02 -21.29 22.20
CA TRP A 58 1.03 -20.30 22.63
C TRP A 58 -0.27 -20.47 21.84
N LEU A 59 -1.02 -21.53 22.16
CA LEU A 59 -2.28 -21.87 21.50
C LEU A 59 -3.48 -21.37 22.29
N GLY A 60 -4.48 -20.85 21.58
CA GLY A 60 -5.76 -20.45 22.16
C GLY A 60 -6.42 -19.28 21.42
N PRO A 61 -7.61 -18.84 21.88
CA PRO A 61 -8.37 -17.76 21.25
C PRO A 61 -7.60 -16.46 21.07
N ALA A 62 -6.74 -16.09 22.03
CA ALA A 62 -5.94 -14.87 21.97
C ALA A 62 -4.89 -14.90 20.84
N SER A 63 -4.25 -16.06 20.62
CA SER A 63 -3.27 -16.23 19.54
C SER A 63 -3.93 -16.17 18.16
N MET A 64 -5.13 -16.77 18.01
CA MET A 64 -5.92 -16.66 16.77
C MET A 64 -6.36 -15.22 16.48
N LEU A 65 -6.75 -14.47 17.51
CA LEU A 65 -7.11 -13.06 17.35
C LEU A 65 -5.91 -12.20 16.93
N MET A 66 -4.72 -12.45 17.49
CA MET A 66 -3.48 -11.78 17.05
C MET A 66 -3.13 -12.10 15.60
N ALA A 67 -3.20 -13.38 15.20
CA ALA A 67 -2.95 -13.81 13.83
C ALA A 67 -3.94 -13.15 12.84
N ALA A 68 -5.22 -13.09 13.20
CA ALA A 68 -6.25 -12.43 12.39
C ALA A 68 -6.02 -10.92 12.27
N ALA A 69 -5.60 -10.25 13.35
CA ALA A 69 -5.35 -8.82 13.37
C ALA A 69 -4.12 -8.40 12.54
N ALA A 70 -3.12 -9.27 12.40
CA ALA A 70 -1.91 -9.01 11.61
C ALA A 70 -2.08 -9.30 10.10
N ALA A 71 -3.08 -10.10 9.70
CA ALA A 71 -3.27 -10.51 8.31
C ALA A 71 -3.46 -9.34 7.31
N PRO A 72 -4.23 -8.27 7.62
CA PRO A 72 -4.39 -7.14 6.71
C PRO A 72 -3.07 -6.41 6.41
N TYR A 73 -2.15 -6.36 7.38
CA TYR A 73 -0.85 -5.73 7.20
C TYR A 73 0.06 -6.53 6.24
N VAL A 74 0.02 -7.86 6.31
CA VAL A 74 0.73 -8.72 5.34
C VAL A 74 0.15 -8.59 3.95
N ALA A 75 -1.18 -8.50 3.82
CA ALA A 75 -1.83 -8.26 2.54
C ALA A 75 -1.42 -6.89 1.96
N TRP A 76 -1.41 -5.84 2.80
CA TRP A 76 -0.94 -4.51 2.43
C TRP A 76 0.52 -4.54 1.97
N MET A 77 1.45 -5.16 2.71
CA MET A 77 2.86 -5.25 2.30
C MET A 77 3.04 -5.90 0.92
N ASN A 78 2.31 -6.98 0.62
CA ASN A 78 2.36 -7.62 -0.69
C ASN A 78 1.80 -6.71 -1.80
N ALA A 79 0.72 -5.97 -1.52
CA ALA A 79 0.16 -5.01 -2.47
C ALA A 79 1.11 -3.83 -2.73
N THR A 80 1.74 -3.29 -1.67
CA THR A 80 2.76 -2.23 -1.75
C THR A 80 3.99 -2.72 -2.50
N ALA A 81 4.41 -3.97 -2.31
CA ALA A 81 5.51 -4.57 -3.07
C ALA A 81 5.20 -4.59 -4.58
N ALA A 82 4.02 -5.04 -4.97
CA ALA A 82 3.58 -5.02 -6.37
C ALA A 82 3.51 -3.59 -6.94
N GLN A 83 3.06 -2.62 -6.14
CA GLN A 83 3.07 -1.21 -6.55
C GLN A 83 4.49 -0.66 -6.72
N ALA A 84 5.45 -1.08 -5.88
CA ALA A 84 6.86 -0.73 -6.04
C ALA A 84 7.46 -1.32 -7.33
N GLU A 85 7.14 -2.58 -7.69
CA GLU A 85 7.54 -3.15 -8.98
C GLU A 85 6.99 -2.34 -10.17
N GLN A 86 5.71 -1.97 -10.10
CA GLN A 86 5.08 -1.11 -11.11
C GLN A 86 5.80 0.23 -11.24
N ALA A 87 6.22 0.84 -10.13
CA ALA A 87 6.99 2.09 -10.14
C ALA A 87 8.37 1.92 -10.80
N GLY A 88 9.05 0.80 -10.55
CA GLY A 88 10.30 0.43 -11.23
C GLY A 88 10.13 0.32 -12.76
N ILE A 89 9.08 -0.39 -13.19
CA ILE A 89 8.73 -0.53 -14.62
C ILE A 89 8.46 0.85 -15.25
N GLN A 90 7.74 1.73 -14.57
CA GLN A 90 7.44 3.06 -15.06
C GLN A 90 8.68 3.97 -15.14
N ALA A 91 9.61 3.85 -14.19
CA ALA A 91 10.91 4.52 -14.28
C ALA A 91 11.70 4.04 -15.52
N MET A 92 11.69 2.73 -15.82
CA MET A 92 12.32 2.18 -17.02
C MET A 92 11.62 2.61 -18.31
N ALA A 93 10.29 2.76 -18.30
CA ALA A 93 9.54 3.31 -19.41
C ALA A 93 9.96 4.76 -19.70
N ALA A 94 10.18 5.58 -18.67
CA ALA A 94 10.71 6.93 -18.81
C ALA A 94 12.13 6.95 -19.40
N VAL A 95 13.02 6.04 -18.97
CA VAL A 95 14.36 5.86 -19.58
C VAL A 95 14.26 5.54 -21.07
N THR A 96 13.36 4.62 -21.42
CA THR A 96 13.12 4.21 -22.80
C THR A 96 12.62 5.38 -23.65
N ALA A 97 11.67 6.16 -23.11
CA ALA A 97 11.16 7.36 -23.76
C ALA A 97 12.27 8.39 -24.02
N PHE A 98 13.13 8.64 -23.03
CA PHE A 98 14.28 9.55 -23.16
C PHE A 98 15.24 9.09 -24.26
N ASN A 99 15.65 7.82 -24.25
CA ASN A 99 16.60 7.30 -25.25
C ASN A 99 16.02 7.34 -26.67
N ALA A 100 14.72 7.02 -26.81
CA ALA A 100 14.04 7.08 -28.10
C ALA A 100 14.04 8.51 -28.65
N VAL A 101 13.65 9.49 -27.84
CA VAL A 101 13.64 10.88 -28.31
C VAL A 101 15.04 11.41 -28.58
N PHE A 102 16.02 11.09 -27.73
CA PHE A 102 17.41 11.48 -27.93
C PHE A 102 17.95 10.99 -29.28
N SER A 103 17.61 9.76 -29.69
CA SER A 103 18.00 9.20 -30.99
C SER A 103 17.28 9.82 -32.20
N MET A 104 16.08 10.36 -32.00
CA MET A 104 15.29 10.97 -33.08
C MET A 104 15.59 12.46 -33.27
N THR A 105 15.96 13.14 -32.19
CA THR A 105 16.28 14.57 -32.19
C THR A 105 17.55 14.84 -32.98
N VAL A 106 17.49 15.86 -33.84
CA VAL A 106 18.59 16.22 -34.74
C VAL A 106 19.82 16.65 -33.92
N PRO A 107 21.04 16.22 -34.26
CA PRO A 107 22.22 16.70 -33.56
C PRO A 107 22.45 18.20 -33.80
N PRO A 108 22.75 19.02 -32.76
CA PRO A 108 22.98 20.45 -32.93
C PRO A 108 24.02 20.85 -34.00
N PRO A 109 25.13 20.11 -34.21
CA PRO A 109 26.07 20.43 -35.28
C PRO A 109 25.46 20.35 -36.69
N VAL A 110 24.54 19.43 -36.94
CA VAL A 110 23.88 19.26 -38.25
C VAL A 110 23.00 20.47 -38.56
N ILE A 111 22.30 20.99 -37.56
CA ILE A 111 21.49 22.22 -37.70
C ILE A 111 22.41 23.40 -38.01
N ALA A 112 23.51 23.54 -37.27
CA ALA A 112 24.48 24.62 -37.47
C ALA A 112 25.13 24.59 -38.86
N GLU A 113 25.45 23.40 -39.39
CA GLU A 113 25.98 23.22 -40.75
C GLU A 113 25.00 23.73 -41.81
N ASN A 114 23.72 23.37 -41.71
CA ASN A 114 22.68 23.87 -42.62
C ASN A 114 22.58 25.41 -42.57
N ARG A 115 22.61 26.00 -41.36
CA ARG A 115 22.58 27.47 -41.20
C ARG A 115 23.82 28.14 -41.80
N ALA A 116 25.01 27.55 -41.64
CA ALA A 116 26.24 28.06 -42.23
C ALA A 116 26.25 27.96 -43.77
N MET A 117 25.71 26.86 -44.31
CA MET A 117 25.53 26.68 -45.74
C MET A 117 24.57 27.72 -46.32
N LEU A 118 23.44 27.97 -45.67
CA LEU A 118 22.49 29.02 -46.07
C LEU A 118 23.15 30.40 -46.15
N MET A 119 23.93 30.78 -45.12
CA MET A 119 24.67 32.05 -45.11
C MET A 119 25.65 32.16 -46.28
N THR A 120 26.33 31.05 -46.62
CA THR A 120 27.29 31.00 -47.74
C THR A 120 26.59 31.14 -49.10
N LEU A 121 25.46 30.44 -49.28
CA LEU A 121 24.67 30.50 -50.52
C LEU A 121 24.12 31.90 -50.76
N VAL A 122 23.57 32.54 -49.72
CA VAL A 122 23.06 33.92 -49.79
C VAL A 122 24.20 34.91 -50.07
N ALA A 123 25.35 34.79 -49.40
CA ALA A 123 26.49 35.68 -49.62
C ALA A 123 27.07 35.59 -51.04
N THR A 124 26.90 34.45 -51.71
CA THR A 124 27.39 34.21 -53.08
C THR A 124 26.33 34.40 -54.16
N ASP A 125 25.07 34.70 -53.79
CA ASP A 125 23.94 34.82 -54.73
C ASP A 125 23.86 36.19 -55.44
N ILE A 126 24.97 36.65 -56.02
CA ILE A 126 25.06 37.97 -56.68
C ILE A 126 24.17 38.03 -57.92
N LEU A 127 23.98 36.90 -58.60
CA LEU A 127 23.25 36.80 -59.88
C LEU A 127 21.91 36.05 -59.76
N GLY A 128 21.46 35.68 -58.55
CA GLY A 128 20.23 34.92 -58.35
C GLY A 128 20.31 33.43 -58.76
N GLN A 129 21.51 32.92 -59.06
CA GLN A 129 21.70 31.54 -59.51
C GLN A 129 21.56 30.52 -58.38
N ASN A 130 21.74 30.93 -57.13
CA ASN A 130 21.67 30.04 -55.97
C ASN A 130 20.24 29.88 -55.42
N ALA A 131 19.24 30.55 -56.00
CA ALA A 131 17.87 30.55 -55.48
C ALA A 131 17.31 29.14 -55.21
N ALA A 132 17.56 28.17 -56.11
CA ALA A 132 17.12 26.79 -55.91
C ALA A 132 17.84 26.07 -54.76
N ALA A 133 19.15 26.32 -54.59
CA ALA A 133 19.94 25.74 -53.51
C ALA A 133 19.58 26.36 -52.14
N ILE A 134 19.29 27.66 -52.10
CA ILE A 134 18.78 28.35 -50.92
C ILE A 134 17.45 27.73 -50.49
N ALA A 135 16.51 27.58 -51.43
CA ALA A 135 15.21 26.98 -51.15
C ALA A 135 15.32 25.53 -50.65
N ALA A 136 16.24 24.73 -51.23
CA ALA A 136 16.51 23.37 -50.75
C ALA A 136 17.08 23.36 -49.31
N THR A 137 18.02 24.26 -49.00
CA THR A 137 18.63 24.38 -47.67
C THR A 137 17.59 24.81 -46.62
N GLU A 138 16.69 25.74 -46.96
CA GLU A 138 15.60 26.14 -46.08
C GLU A 138 14.56 25.02 -45.88
N ALA A 139 14.30 24.21 -46.90
CA ALA A 139 13.42 23.05 -46.80
C ALA A 139 14.00 21.98 -45.85
N GLU A 140 15.30 21.67 -45.97
CA GLU A 140 16.00 20.77 -45.05
C GLU A 140 15.92 21.28 -43.59
N TYR A 141 16.04 22.59 -43.39
CA TYR A 141 15.86 23.19 -42.07
C TYR A 141 14.44 22.99 -41.53
N ALA A 142 13.43 23.20 -42.36
CA ALA A 142 12.03 22.96 -42.00
C ALA A 142 11.75 21.49 -41.67
N GLU A 143 12.41 20.55 -42.36
CA GLU A 143 12.34 19.12 -42.03
C GLU A 143 12.96 18.81 -40.67
N MET A 144 14.13 19.39 -40.36
CA MET A 144 14.75 19.26 -39.04
C MET A 144 13.84 19.81 -37.93
N TRP A 145 13.21 20.96 -38.16
CA TRP A 145 12.22 21.53 -37.24
C TRP A 145 11.06 20.57 -37.01
N ALA A 146 10.42 20.08 -38.09
CA ALA A 146 9.28 19.18 -37.98
C ALA A 146 9.65 17.87 -37.27
N ARG A 147 10.84 17.31 -37.53
CA ARG A 147 11.35 16.10 -36.87
C ARG A 147 11.52 16.31 -35.37
N ASP A 148 12.18 17.39 -34.96
CA ASP A 148 12.39 17.70 -33.54
C ASP A 148 11.07 17.93 -32.81
N ALA A 149 10.14 18.66 -33.42
CA ALA A 149 8.82 18.88 -32.86
C ALA A 149 8.06 17.55 -32.67
N ALA A 150 8.04 16.69 -33.69
CA ALA A 150 7.40 15.38 -33.62
C ALA A 150 8.04 14.49 -32.54
N ALA A 151 9.37 14.49 -32.46
CA ALA A 151 10.12 13.75 -31.44
C ALA A 151 9.75 14.22 -30.02
N MET A 152 9.71 15.53 -29.78
CA MET A 152 9.31 16.11 -28.50
C MET A 152 7.85 15.81 -28.13
N TYR A 153 6.92 15.83 -29.08
CA TYR A 153 5.53 15.47 -28.83
C TYR A 153 5.39 13.99 -28.45
N GLY A 154 6.08 13.09 -29.15
CA GLY A 154 6.13 11.67 -28.80
C GLY A 154 6.71 11.46 -27.41
N TYR A 155 7.80 12.17 -27.07
CA TYR A 155 8.40 12.12 -25.75
C TYR A 155 7.47 12.62 -24.65
N ALA A 156 6.76 13.73 -24.87
CA ALA A 156 5.81 14.26 -23.90
C ALA A 156 4.66 13.27 -23.62
N ALA A 157 4.13 12.62 -24.66
CA ALA A 157 3.10 11.60 -24.51
C ALA A 157 3.61 10.37 -23.76
N ALA A 158 4.79 9.85 -24.14
CA ALA A 158 5.40 8.70 -23.48
C ALA A 158 5.77 8.99 -22.03
N SER A 159 6.30 10.18 -21.74
CA SER A 159 6.62 10.63 -20.38
C SER A 159 5.37 10.79 -19.52
N ALA A 160 4.28 11.32 -20.08
CA ALA A 160 3.00 11.41 -19.38
C ALA A 160 2.48 10.02 -18.98
N ALA A 161 2.52 9.06 -19.90
CA ALA A 161 2.16 7.67 -19.62
C ALA A 161 3.07 7.04 -18.54
N ALA A 162 4.38 7.23 -18.66
CA ALA A 162 5.36 6.73 -17.68
C ALA A 162 5.19 7.37 -16.29
N SER A 163 4.72 8.61 -16.21
CA SER A 163 4.47 9.30 -14.93
C SER A 163 3.17 8.88 -14.23
N THR A 164 2.37 7.99 -14.83
CA THR A 164 1.12 7.54 -14.24
C THR A 164 1.38 6.41 -13.24
N LEU A 165 1.39 6.77 -11.95
CA LEU A 165 1.58 5.87 -10.82
C LEU A 165 0.31 5.78 -9.97
N THR A 166 -0.01 4.58 -9.52
CA THR A 166 -1.05 4.38 -8.50
C THR A 166 -0.54 4.92 -7.16
N PRO A 167 -1.28 5.80 -6.47
CA PRO A 167 -0.90 6.27 -5.15
C PRO A 167 -0.78 5.11 -4.16
N PHE A 168 0.22 5.18 -3.28
CA PHE A 168 0.36 4.22 -2.19
C PHE A 168 -0.72 4.45 -1.13
N GLU A 169 -1.28 3.36 -0.62
CA GLU A 169 -2.23 3.39 0.49
C GLU A 169 -1.48 3.31 1.83
N GLU A 170 -2.03 3.94 2.85
CA GLU A 170 -1.50 3.86 4.21
C GLU A 170 -1.69 2.44 4.77
N ALA A 171 -0.74 2.01 5.62
CA ALA A 171 -0.80 0.70 6.23
C ALA A 171 -2.03 0.60 7.17
N PRO A 172 -2.75 -0.53 7.16
CA PRO A 172 -3.87 -0.73 8.06
C PRO A 172 -3.39 -0.86 9.51
N GLU A 173 -4.16 -0.33 10.45
CA GLU A 173 -3.91 -0.55 11.88
C GLU A 173 -4.17 -2.01 12.26
N THR A 174 -3.20 -2.64 12.94
CA THR A 174 -3.30 -4.03 13.41
C THR A 174 -3.77 -4.15 14.86
N THR A 175 -3.86 -3.03 15.59
CA THR A 175 -4.22 -3.02 17.02
C THR A 175 -5.11 -1.83 17.31
N HIS A 176 -6.22 -2.06 18.00
CA HIS A 176 -7.12 -0.98 18.41
C HIS A 176 -6.68 -0.38 19.75
N ALA A 177 -6.61 0.96 19.80
CA ALA A 177 -6.22 1.70 21.01
C ALA A 177 -7.20 1.49 22.20
N ASP A 178 -8.45 1.12 21.93
CA ASP A 178 -9.48 0.83 22.94
C ASP A 178 -9.51 -0.64 23.37
N GLY A 179 -8.62 -1.49 22.84
CA GLY A 179 -8.63 -2.94 23.08
C GLY A 179 -8.59 -3.29 24.57
N LEU A 180 -7.82 -2.52 25.37
CA LEU A 180 -7.71 -2.71 26.82
C LEU A 180 -9.00 -2.32 27.55
N ALA A 181 -9.67 -1.24 27.12
CA ALA A 181 -10.95 -0.82 27.68
C ALA A 181 -12.06 -1.84 27.37
N ARG A 182 -12.08 -2.37 26.15
CA ARG A 182 -13.02 -3.42 25.74
C ARG A 182 -12.79 -4.73 26.49
N GLN A 183 -11.53 -5.09 26.71
CA GLN A 183 -11.18 -6.27 27.50
C GLN A 183 -11.66 -6.13 28.95
N LEU A 184 -11.45 -4.97 29.58
CA LEU A 184 -11.92 -4.70 30.95
C LEU A 184 -13.45 -4.75 31.05
N ALA A 185 -14.17 -4.20 30.06
CA ALA A 185 -15.63 -4.26 30.03
C ALA A 185 -16.14 -5.72 29.93
N LEU A 186 -15.54 -6.54 29.06
CA LEU A 186 -15.88 -7.95 28.92
C LEU A 186 -15.61 -8.74 30.21
N VAL A 187 -14.49 -8.49 30.91
CA VAL A 187 -14.21 -9.13 32.20
C VAL A 187 -15.31 -8.80 33.22
N GLY A 188 -15.75 -7.54 33.29
CA GLY A 188 -16.85 -7.14 34.17
C GLY A 188 -18.19 -7.80 33.83
N GLU A 189 -18.51 -7.98 32.55
CA GLU A 189 -19.72 -8.69 32.12
C GLU A 189 -19.70 -10.18 32.48
N VAL A 190 -18.55 -10.83 32.30
CA VAL A 190 -18.35 -12.25 32.63
C VAL A 190 -18.43 -12.47 34.14
N GLU A 191 -17.82 -11.59 34.94
CA GLU A 191 -17.90 -11.63 36.40
C GLU A 191 -19.36 -11.45 36.88
N ALA A 192 -20.09 -10.48 36.33
CA ALA A 192 -21.49 -10.27 36.65
C ALA A 192 -22.37 -11.46 36.21
N ALA A 193 -22.08 -12.10 35.07
CA ALA A 193 -22.77 -13.29 34.62
C ALA A 193 -22.50 -14.50 35.54
N ALA A 194 -21.26 -14.69 35.97
CA ALA A 194 -20.88 -15.75 36.90
C ALA A 194 -21.57 -15.59 38.27
N ILE A 195 -21.66 -14.36 38.78
CA ILE A 195 -22.39 -14.06 40.02
C ILE A 195 -23.89 -14.35 39.87
N ARG A 196 -24.50 -13.97 38.73
CA ARG A 196 -25.91 -14.29 38.42
C ARG A 196 -26.17 -15.79 38.34
N GLN A 197 -25.27 -16.55 37.70
CA GLN A 197 -25.33 -18.00 37.61
C GLN A 197 -25.29 -18.63 39.02
N LEU A 198 -24.32 -18.21 39.85
CA LEU A 198 -24.17 -18.63 41.24
C LEU A 198 -25.47 -18.36 42.02
N MET A 199 -26.00 -17.14 41.97
CA MET A 199 -27.24 -16.76 42.66
C MET A 199 -28.47 -17.55 42.20
N SER A 200 -28.45 -18.18 41.01
CA SER A 200 -29.55 -19.01 40.51
C SER A 200 -29.43 -20.50 40.91
N GLU A 201 -28.21 -21.00 41.09
CA GLU A 201 -27.94 -22.39 41.51
C GLU A 201 -27.98 -22.57 43.04
N VAL A 202 -27.65 -21.48 43.74
CA VAL A 202 -27.66 -21.30 45.19
C VAL A 202 -29.03 -21.71 45.80
N PRO A 203 -30.18 -21.14 45.42
CA PRO A 203 -31.48 -21.42 46.06
C PRO A 203 -31.89 -22.90 46.03
N GLY A 204 -31.52 -23.65 44.98
CA GLY A 204 -31.86 -25.08 44.85
C GLY A 204 -31.15 -25.99 45.86
N ARG A 205 -30.10 -25.52 46.54
CA ARG A 205 -29.38 -26.29 47.57
C ARG A 205 -29.85 -26.03 49.01
N TYR A 206 -30.74 -25.06 49.25
CA TYR A 206 -31.18 -24.69 50.61
C TYR A 206 -32.68 -24.52 50.80
N GLU A 207 -33.51 -24.87 49.82
CA GLU A 207 -34.95 -24.97 50.06
C GLU A 207 -35.25 -26.13 51.02
N CYS A 208 -35.22 -25.82 52.31
CA CYS A 208 -35.78 -26.66 53.33
C CYS A 208 -37.30 -26.39 53.34
N SER A 209 -38.04 -27.19 52.59
CA SER A 209 -39.50 -27.05 52.51
C SER A 209 -40.16 -27.56 53.79
N VAL A 210 -41.04 -26.74 54.39
CA VAL A 210 -41.92 -27.15 55.49
C VAL A 210 -43.20 -27.70 54.89
N SER A 211 -43.46 -28.99 55.07
CA SER A 211 -44.78 -29.56 54.84
C SER A 211 -45.39 -29.98 56.17
N ARG A 212 -46.60 -29.48 56.46
CA ARG A 212 -47.32 -29.74 57.71
C ARG A 212 -48.48 -30.68 57.41
N HIS A 213 -48.32 -31.96 57.70
CA HIS A 213 -49.42 -32.94 57.62
C HIS A 213 -49.74 -33.48 59.01
N ARG A 214 -50.95 -33.18 59.49
CA ARG A 214 -51.61 -33.74 60.69
C ARG A 214 -50.68 -33.92 61.91
N GLY A 215 -50.44 -32.84 62.63
CA GLY A 215 -50.00 -32.87 64.03
C GLY A 215 -48.49 -32.87 64.29
N ASN A 216 -47.65 -33.43 63.40
CA ASN A 216 -46.18 -33.48 63.61
C ASN A 216 -45.45 -32.84 62.42
N GLY A 217 -44.60 -31.83 62.68
CA GLY A 217 -43.82 -31.13 61.65
C GLY A 217 -42.46 -31.78 61.38
N TRP A 218 -42.10 -31.92 60.11
CA TRP A 218 -40.78 -32.41 59.67
C TRP A 218 -40.13 -31.38 58.73
N TRP A 219 -38.81 -31.25 58.82
CA TRP A 219 -37.98 -30.48 57.90
C TRP A 219 -37.18 -31.44 57.04
N ASN A 220 -37.19 -31.28 55.71
CA ASN A 220 -36.30 -32.02 54.82
C ASN A 220 -35.47 -31.02 54.03
N CYS A 221 -34.21 -30.84 54.44
CA CYS A 221 -33.26 -30.04 53.69
C CYS A 221 -32.59 -30.97 52.68
N GLY A 222 -32.57 -30.59 51.40
CA GLY A 222 -31.95 -31.36 50.32
C GLY A 222 -30.46 -31.60 50.57
N GLY A 223 -30.14 -32.71 51.23
CA GLY A 223 -28.80 -33.03 51.68
C GLY A 223 -28.77 -34.16 52.70
N GLY A 224 -29.47 -35.27 52.44
CA GLY A 224 -29.17 -36.60 53.00
C GLY A 224 -29.28 -36.86 54.52
N SER A 225 -29.37 -35.87 55.42
CA SER A 225 -29.35 -36.10 56.88
C SER A 225 -30.62 -35.59 57.56
N ARG A 226 -31.47 -36.53 58.02
CA ARG A 226 -32.63 -36.26 58.88
C ARG A 226 -32.19 -36.16 60.35
N HIS A 227 -32.42 -35.02 60.99
CA HIS A 227 -32.29 -34.87 62.45
C HIS A 227 -33.68 -34.73 63.08
N THR A 228 -33.99 -35.59 64.05
CA THR A 228 -35.23 -35.55 64.85
C THR A 228 -34.95 -34.94 66.21
N TRP A 229 -35.72 -33.92 66.60
CA TRP A 229 -35.74 -33.41 67.98
C TRP A 229 -37.08 -33.78 68.63
N ALA A 230 -37.02 -34.48 69.77
CA ALA A 230 -38.17 -34.79 70.61
C ALA A 230 -38.13 -33.87 71.84
N PRO A 231 -39.23 -33.18 72.21
CA PRO A 231 -39.30 -32.48 73.49
C PRO A 231 -39.55 -33.51 74.60
N SER A 232 -38.57 -33.72 75.46
CA SER A 232 -38.77 -34.41 76.74
C SER A 232 -39.26 -33.39 77.78
N GLU A 233 -40.41 -33.69 78.39
CA GLU A 233 -40.88 -33.05 79.63
C GLU A 233 -39.81 -33.14 80.72
N THR A 234 -39.49 -32.05 81.41
CA THR A 234 -39.16 -32.10 82.86
C THR A 234 -39.26 -30.72 83.53
N SER A 235 -39.70 -30.78 84.79
CA SER A 235 -40.19 -29.74 85.69
C SER A 235 -39.08 -29.01 86.48
N CYS A 236 -39.40 -27.77 86.93
CA CYS A 236 -38.95 -27.01 88.11
C CYS A 236 -37.46 -26.94 88.50
N ARG A 237 -36.92 -25.71 88.50
CA ARG A 237 -36.55 -24.92 89.70
C ARG A 237 -36.42 -23.44 89.37
#